data_AF-J9F9J9-F1
#
_entry.id   AF-J9F9J9-F1
#
_cell.length_a   1.000
_cell.length_b   1.000
_cell.length_c   1.000
_cell.angle_alpha   90.00
_cell.angle_beta   90.00
_cell.angle_gamma   90.00
#
_symmetry.space_group_name_H-M   'P 1'
#
loop_
_entity.id
_entity.type
_entity.pdbx_description
1 polymer ?
#
loop_
_entity_poly.entity_id
_entity_poly.type
_entity_poly.pdbx_seq_one_letter_code
_entity_poly.pdbx_strand_id
1 'polypeptide(L)'
;GTPLKKIGCDALHKEMGKKEQKRTLKKYEREGQMIDFLPSPSPFYTEKIKSCFRLGKQAQVLEEGYPRNDSLFGRTREEGENLREKLGLPEEKKVILYAPTWRDDQHTAGTGYTYELGIDFDRLWAALGEKAVILFRAHYLISNGFDFDKYQGFIR
;
A
#
# COMPACT_ATOMS: atom_id res chain seq x y z
N GLY A 1 -4.94 -0.19 -7.99
CA GLY A 1 -4.95 1.01 -7.15
C GLY A 1 -4.40 2.18 -7.95
N THR A 2 -4.83 3.41 -7.68
CA THR A 2 -4.30 4.59 -8.37
C THR A 2 -2.78 4.66 -8.22
N PRO A 3 -2.00 4.64 -9.31
CA PRO A 3 -0.56 4.61 -9.21
C PRO A 3 -0.02 5.96 -8.78
N LEU A 4 0.96 5.93 -7.89
CA LEU A 4 1.81 7.08 -7.56
C LEU A 4 3.21 6.94 -8.20
N LYS A 5 3.78 5.74 -8.11
CA LYS A 5 5.03 5.39 -8.82
C LYS A 5 4.74 5.10 -10.29
N LYS A 6 5.73 5.33 -11.16
CA LYS A 6 5.70 4.80 -12.53
C LYS A 6 5.70 3.28 -12.48
N ILE A 7 4.90 2.64 -13.32
CA ILE A 7 4.73 1.18 -13.42
C ILE A 7 4.72 0.76 -14.88
N GLY A 8 4.76 -0.55 -15.15
CA GLY A 8 4.69 -1.10 -16.50
C GLY A 8 5.80 -0.58 -17.41
N CYS A 9 5.45 -0.26 -18.65
CA CYS A 9 6.31 0.33 -19.67
C CYS A 9 6.92 1.68 -19.28
N ASP A 10 6.33 2.39 -18.32
CA ASP A 10 6.81 3.70 -17.87
C ASP A 10 7.88 3.58 -16.76
N ALA A 11 8.11 2.38 -16.23
CA ALA A 11 9.02 2.10 -15.12
C ALA A 11 10.40 1.59 -15.54
N LEU A 12 10.88 1.91 -16.76
CA LEU A 12 12.21 1.50 -17.19
C LEU A 12 13.30 2.27 -16.43
N HIS A 13 14.20 1.53 -15.79
CA HIS A 13 15.36 2.10 -15.11
C HIS A 13 16.54 2.25 -16.08
N LYS A 14 17.25 3.38 -16.00
CA LYS A 14 18.42 3.66 -16.87
C LYS A 14 19.56 2.64 -16.67
N GLU A 15 19.65 2.05 -15.48
CA GLU A 15 20.62 1.04 -15.10
C GLU A 15 20.34 -0.34 -15.73
N MET A 16 19.11 -0.58 -16.21
CA MET A 16 18.79 -1.83 -16.91
C MET A 16 19.51 -1.90 -18.26
N GLY A 17 20.08 -3.06 -18.58
CA GLY A 17 20.66 -3.29 -19.91
C GLY A 17 19.61 -3.22 -21.02
N LYS A 18 20.00 -2.76 -22.22
CA LYS A 18 19.07 -2.58 -23.36
C LYS A 18 18.24 -3.84 -23.69
N LYS A 19 18.86 -5.03 -23.63
CA LYS A 19 18.17 -6.31 -23.87
C LYS A 19 17.08 -6.57 -22.82
N GLU A 20 17.39 -6.27 -21.56
CA GLU A 20 16.45 -6.42 -20.46
C GLU A 20 15.30 -5.43 -20.57
N GLN A 21 15.57 -4.15 -20.85
CA GLN A 21 14.52 -3.15 -21.09
C GLN A 21 13.55 -3.61 -22.18
N LYS A 22 14.07 -4.11 -23.32
CA LYS A 22 13.24 -4.63 -24.42
C LYS A 22 12.38 -5.83 -23.99
N ARG A 23 12.94 -6.74 -23.18
CA ARG A 23 12.21 -7.90 -22.64
C ARG A 23 11.10 -7.45 -21.69
N THR A 24 11.40 -6.53 -20.79
CA THR A 24 10.45 -5.97 -19.81
C THR A 24 9.30 -5.25 -20.49
N LEU A 25 9.59 -4.40 -21.49
CA LEU A 25 8.56 -3.74 -22.31
C LEU A 25 7.63 -4.76 -22.99
N LYS A 26 8.20 -5.75 -23.68
CA LYS A 26 7.41 -6.80 -24.35
C LYS A 26 6.53 -7.58 -23.38
N LYS A 27 7.02 -7.83 -22.16
CA LYS A 27 6.25 -8.52 -21.12
C LYS A 27 5.02 -7.69 -20.73
N TYR A 28 5.21 -6.44 -20.33
CA TYR A 28 4.09 -5.58 -19.90
C TYR A 28 3.11 -5.30 -21.03
N GLU A 29 3.59 -5.09 -22.26
CA GLU A 29 2.74 -4.93 -23.43
C GLU A 29 1.91 -6.19 -23.67
N ARG A 30 2.52 -7.38 -23.64
CA ARG A 30 1.76 -8.64 -23.75
C ARG A 30 0.69 -8.77 -22.67
N GLU A 31 1.02 -8.45 -21.43
CA GLU A 31 0.06 -8.46 -20.31
C GLU A 31 -1.11 -7.49 -20.56
N GLY A 32 -0.81 -6.25 -20.97
CA GLY A 32 -1.85 -5.26 -21.27
C GLY A 32 -2.73 -5.63 -22.46
N GLN A 33 -2.20 -6.36 -23.44
CA GLN A 33 -2.97 -6.87 -24.58
C GLN A 33 -3.89 -8.04 -24.24
N MET A 34 -3.72 -8.70 -23.09
CA MET A 34 -4.59 -9.79 -22.63
C MET A 34 -5.76 -9.30 -21.75
N ILE A 35 -5.84 -8.00 -21.47
CA ILE A 35 -6.88 -7.45 -20.61
C ILE A 35 -8.13 -7.13 -21.44
N ASP A 36 -9.22 -7.84 -21.16
CA ASP A 36 -10.53 -7.56 -21.76
C ASP A 36 -11.30 -6.47 -20.99
N PHE A 37 -11.25 -6.50 -19.66
CA PHE A 37 -11.93 -5.55 -18.77
C PHE A 37 -11.01 -5.07 -17.67
N LEU A 38 -11.07 -3.77 -17.36
CA LEU A 38 -10.25 -3.16 -16.32
C LEU A 38 -11.06 -2.14 -15.49
N PRO A 39 -11.28 -2.39 -14.20
CA PRO A 39 -11.84 -1.39 -13.29
C PRO A 39 -10.92 -0.19 -13.16
N SER A 40 -11.50 1.00 -13.25
CA SER A 40 -10.81 2.28 -13.13
C SER A 40 -11.47 3.15 -12.06
N PRO A 41 -10.70 3.68 -11.10
CA PRO A 41 -11.20 4.56 -10.07
C PRO A 41 -11.31 6.02 -10.50
N SER A 42 -10.75 6.42 -11.65
CA SER A 42 -10.77 7.80 -12.12
C SER A 42 -10.26 7.94 -13.57
N PRO A 43 -10.60 9.05 -14.26
CA PRO A 43 -10.04 9.36 -15.58
C PRO A 43 -8.50 9.41 -15.59
N PHE A 44 -7.90 9.91 -14.50
CA PHE A 44 -6.44 9.91 -14.33
C PHE A 44 -5.87 8.49 -14.37
N TYR A 45 -6.47 7.54 -13.64
CA TYR A 45 -6.03 6.15 -13.68
C TYR A 45 -6.18 5.55 -15.08
N THR A 46 -7.32 5.78 -15.73
CA THR A 46 -7.60 5.31 -17.10
C THR A 46 -6.51 5.77 -18.06
N GLU A 47 -6.15 7.05 -18.04
CA GLU A 47 -5.10 7.61 -18.89
C GLU A 47 -3.76 6.91 -18.64
N LYS A 48 -3.35 6.81 -17.37
CA LYS A 48 -2.04 6.26 -17.02
C LYS A 48 -1.94 4.76 -17.29
N ILE A 49 -2.97 3.98 -16.97
CA ILE A 49 -2.93 2.52 -17.15
C ILE A 49 -2.98 2.12 -18.62
N LYS A 50 -3.72 2.87 -19.45
CA LYS A 50 -3.71 2.71 -20.92
C LYS A 50 -2.30 2.89 -21.48
N SER A 51 -1.60 3.93 -21.05
CA SER A 51 -0.21 4.21 -21.46
C SER A 51 0.75 3.14 -20.95
N CYS A 52 0.79 2.92 -19.64
CA CYS A 52 1.88 2.18 -19.03
C CYS A 52 1.79 0.66 -19.27
N PHE A 53 0.61 0.11 -19.58
CA PHE A 53 0.49 -1.28 -20.02
C PHE A 53 0.24 -1.44 -21.52
N ARG A 54 0.09 -0.33 -22.28
CA ARG A 54 -0.29 -0.35 -23.70
C ARG A 54 -1.49 -1.26 -23.92
N LEU A 55 -2.60 -0.94 -23.26
CA LEU A 55 -3.79 -1.79 -23.29
C LEU A 55 -4.23 -2.10 -24.72
N GLY A 56 -4.73 -3.32 -24.93
CA GLY A 56 -5.30 -3.75 -26.20
C GLY A 56 -6.45 -2.84 -26.65
N LYS A 57 -6.66 -2.73 -27.96
CA LYS A 57 -7.78 -1.92 -28.51
C LYS A 57 -9.15 -2.46 -28.07
N GLN A 58 -9.21 -3.75 -27.75
CA GLN A 58 -10.40 -4.43 -27.25
C GLN A 58 -10.67 -4.19 -25.75
N ALA A 59 -9.67 -3.69 -25.00
CA ALA A 59 -9.78 -3.54 -23.56
C ALA A 59 -10.85 -2.49 -23.19
N GLN A 60 -11.81 -2.89 -22.39
CA GLN A 60 -12.85 -2.02 -21.86
C GLN A 60 -12.45 -1.54 -20.46
N VAL A 61 -12.21 -0.24 -20.32
CA VAL A 61 -11.91 0.38 -19.03
C VAL A 61 -13.21 0.88 -18.42
N LEU A 62 -13.57 0.34 -17.26
CA LEU A 62 -14.81 0.62 -16.54
C LEU A 62 -14.55 1.65 -15.44
N GLU A 63 -14.91 2.91 -15.66
CA GLU A 63 -14.68 4.01 -14.71
C GLU A 63 -15.70 4.03 -13.56
N GLU A 64 -15.76 2.93 -12.81
CA GLU A 64 -16.77 2.69 -11.76
C GLU A 64 -16.20 2.62 -10.34
N GLY A 65 -14.90 2.89 -10.15
CA GLY A 65 -14.25 2.70 -8.86
C GLY A 65 -13.54 1.36 -8.72
N TYR A 66 -13.27 0.98 -7.48
CA TYR A 66 -12.78 -0.36 -7.15
C TYR A 66 -13.78 -1.06 -6.25
N PRO A 67 -14.16 -2.32 -6.51
CA PRO A 67 -15.09 -3.06 -5.66
C PRO A 67 -14.67 -3.12 -4.18
N ARG A 68 -13.36 -3.18 -3.90
CA ARG A 68 -12.85 -3.15 -2.52
C ARG A 68 -13.18 -1.86 -1.76
N ASN A 69 -13.40 -0.75 -2.47
CA ASN A 69 -13.72 0.53 -1.89
C ASN A 69 -15.22 0.66 -1.55
N ASP A 70 -16.09 -0.24 -2.03
CA ASP A 70 -17.53 -0.22 -1.72
C ASP A 70 -17.75 -0.23 -0.20
N SER A 71 -16.92 -1.01 0.50
CA SER A 71 -16.91 -1.08 1.97
C SER A 71 -16.63 0.23 2.71
N LEU A 72 -16.09 1.25 2.03
CA LEU A 72 -15.80 2.57 2.59
C LEU A 72 -17.04 3.49 2.58
N PHE A 73 -18.08 3.12 1.84
CA PHE A 73 -19.30 3.91 1.69
C PHE A 73 -20.46 3.22 2.40
N GLY A 74 -21.44 4.01 2.86
CA GLY A 74 -22.70 3.49 3.41
C GLY A 74 -22.57 2.71 4.72
N ARG A 75 -21.41 2.78 5.40
CA ARG A 75 -21.22 2.13 6.70
C ARG A 75 -21.91 2.89 7.82
N THR A 76 -22.55 2.14 8.70
CA THR A 76 -23.17 2.67 9.91
C THR A 76 -22.14 2.85 11.02
N ARG A 77 -22.48 3.68 12.00
CA ARG A 77 -21.69 3.84 13.22
C ARG A 77 -21.55 2.51 13.98
N GLU A 78 -22.62 1.73 14.04
CA GLU A 78 -22.66 0.42 14.70
C GLU A 78 -21.69 -0.58 14.07
N GLU A 79 -21.61 -0.65 12.73
CA GLU A 79 -20.61 -1.49 12.05
C GLU A 79 -19.17 -1.08 12.40
N GLY A 80 -18.94 0.23 12.55
CA GLY A 80 -17.66 0.76 13.00
C GLY A 80 -17.32 0.36 14.44
N GLU A 81 -18.28 0.47 15.36
CA GLU A 81 -18.14 0.07 16.76
C GLU A 81 -17.89 -1.45 16.89
N ASN A 82 -18.65 -2.26 16.17
CA ASN A 82 -18.45 -3.71 16.09
C ASN A 82 -17.06 -4.08 15.54
N LEU A 83 -16.54 -3.34 14.56
CA LEU A 83 -15.19 -3.58 14.04
C LEU A 83 -14.13 -3.19 15.08
N ARG A 84 -14.32 -2.10 15.82
CA ARG A 84 -13.41 -1.69 16.89
C ARG A 84 -13.36 -2.73 18.00
N GLU A 85 -14.51 -3.27 18.40
CA GLU A 85 -14.60 -4.35 19.38
C GLU A 85 -13.88 -5.62 18.89
N LYS A 86 -14.14 -6.06 17.65
CA LYS A 86 -13.45 -7.22 17.05
C LYS A 86 -11.93 -7.06 17.00
N LEU A 87 -11.43 -5.85 16.83
CA LEU A 87 -10.01 -5.53 16.84
C LEU A 87 -9.45 -5.26 18.25
N GLY A 88 -10.30 -5.31 19.29
CA GLY A 88 -9.96 -5.03 20.68
C GLY A 88 -9.50 -3.60 20.92
N LEU A 89 -10.04 -2.63 20.18
CA LEU A 89 -9.64 -1.22 20.26
C LEU A 89 -10.36 -0.51 21.41
N PRO A 90 -9.65 0.27 22.25
CA PRO A 90 -10.25 1.00 23.36
C PRO A 90 -11.26 2.04 22.86
N GLU A 91 -12.45 2.07 23.47
CA GLU A 91 -13.58 2.88 22.99
C GLU A 91 -13.27 4.39 23.00
N GLU A 92 -12.61 4.87 24.06
CA GLU A 92 -12.29 6.29 24.31
C GLU A 92 -11.05 6.81 23.54
N LYS A 93 -10.29 5.92 22.89
CA LYS A 93 -9.06 6.30 22.19
C LYS A 93 -9.30 6.51 20.69
N LYS A 94 -8.69 7.57 20.17
CA LYS A 94 -8.59 7.79 18.72
C LYS A 94 -7.75 6.68 18.08
N VAL A 95 -8.02 6.37 16.81
CA VAL A 95 -7.26 5.36 16.06
C VAL A 95 -6.43 6.05 14.99
N ILE A 96 -5.13 5.78 14.96
CA ILE A 96 -4.19 6.27 13.95
C ILE A 96 -3.73 5.07 13.12
N LEU A 97 -3.90 5.11 11.80
CA LEU A 97 -3.33 4.11 10.90
C LEU A 97 -1.99 4.60 10.36
N TYR A 98 -0.91 3.90 10.69
CA TYR A 98 0.40 4.12 10.11
C TYR A 98 0.75 2.96 9.16
N ALA A 99 0.89 3.25 7.86
CA ALA A 99 1.08 2.26 6.81
C ALA A 99 2.24 2.66 5.88
N PRO A 100 3.50 2.57 6.34
CA PRO A 100 4.66 2.94 5.53
C PRO A 100 4.84 1.99 4.34
N THR A 101 5.42 2.50 3.26
CA THR A 101 5.85 1.66 2.13
C THR A 101 7.19 1.02 2.44
N TRP A 102 7.43 -0.17 1.89
CA TRP A 102 8.73 -0.85 1.98
C TRP A 102 9.87 -0.01 1.36
N ARG A 103 11.08 -0.20 1.90
CA ARG A 103 12.32 0.49 1.53
C ARG A 103 13.42 -0.57 1.36
N ASP A 104 13.78 -0.86 0.11
CA ASP A 104 14.79 -1.86 -0.26
C ASP A 104 16.24 -1.42 0.03
N ASP A 105 16.45 -0.12 0.28
CA ASP A 105 17.75 0.52 0.48
C ASP A 105 18.23 0.52 1.94
N GLN A 106 17.43 0.01 2.86
CA GLN A 106 17.81 -0.13 4.26
C GLN A 106 18.49 -1.48 4.48
N HIS A 107 19.79 -1.51 4.25
CA HIS A 107 20.63 -2.69 4.46
C HIS A 107 21.89 -2.30 5.24
N THR A 108 22.14 -3.01 6.33
CA THR A 108 23.37 -2.85 7.12
C THR A 108 24.25 -4.06 6.90
N ALA A 109 25.52 -3.81 6.53
CA ALA A 109 26.48 -4.87 6.28
C ALA A 109 26.64 -5.77 7.52
N GLY A 110 26.56 -7.10 7.32
CA GLY A 110 26.65 -8.09 8.40
C GLY A 110 25.37 -8.31 9.22
N THR A 111 24.34 -7.49 9.05
CA THR A 111 23.03 -7.63 9.74
C THR A 111 21.85 -7.87 8.79
N GLY A 112 22.01 -7.57 7.50
CA GLY A 112 20.98 -7.76 6.49
C GLY A 112 20.10 -6.52 6.35
N TYR A 113 18.81 -6.71 6.01
CA TYR A 113 17.86 -5.60 5.94
C TYR A 113 17.65 -4.99 7.33
N THR A 114 17.85 -3.67 7.44
CA THR A 114 17.55 -2.89 8.64
C THR A 114 16.27 -2.09 8.42
N TYR A 115 15.58 -1.75 9.52
CA TYR A 115 14.25 -1.13 9.45
C TYR A 115 14.23 0.18 10.21
N GLU A 116 14.67 1.24 9.55
CA GLU A 116 14.50 2.60 10.06
C GLU A 116 13.14 3.13 9.60
N LEU A 117 12.14 3.03 10.48
CA LEU A 117 10.78 3.47 10.19
C LEU A 117 10.63 5.00 10.05
N GLY A 118 11.67 5.76 10.41
CA GLY A 118 11.64 7.22 10.41
C GLY A 118 10.59 7.81 11.37
N ILE A 119 10.12 6.99 12.32
CA ILE A 119 9.13 7.34 13.32
C ILE A 119 9.65 6.93 14.69
N ASP A 120 9.47 7.82 15.67
CA ASP A 120 9.85 7.59 17.06
C ASP A 120 8.61 7.19 17.86
N PHE A 121 8.45 5.89 18.07
CA PHE A 121 7.30 5.36 18.79
C PHE A 121 7.33 5.64 20.29
N ASP A 122 8.52 5.80 20.89
CA ASP A 122 8.63 6.16 22.31
C ASP A 122 8.12 7.59 22.53
N ARG A 123 8.50 8.51 21.64
CA ARG A 123 8.00 9.89 21.67
C ARG A 123 6.51 9.97 21.38
N LEU A 124 5.99 9.18 20.44
CA LEU A 124 4.56 9.11 20.16
C LEU A 124 3.78 8.54 21.35
N TRP A 125 4.31 7.51 22.00
CA TRP A 125 3.69 6.91 23.17
C TRP A 125 3.61 7.91 24.31
N ALA A 126 4.70 8.62 24.61
CA ALA A 126 4.70 9.68 25.61
C ALA A 126 3.68 10.79 25.33
N ALA A 127 3.45 11.15 24.05
CA ALA A 127 2.55 12.24 23.68
C ALA A 127 1.07 11.81 23.54
N LEU A 128 0.82 10.57 23.09
CA LEU A 128 -0.50 10.11 22.62
C LEU A 128 -0.99 8.83 23.28
N GLY A 129 -0.19 8.18 24.14
CA GLY A 129 -0.47 6.87 24.74
C GLY A 129 -1.84 6.76 25.40
N GLU A 130 -2.27 7.82 26.08
CA GLU A 130 -3.57 7.88 26.75
C GLU A 130 -4.72 8.25 25.81
N LYS A 131 -4.42 8.90 24.67
CA LYS A 131 -5.41 9.54 23.77
C LYS A 131 -5.69 8.74 22.50
N ALA A 132 -4.74 7.91 22.08
CA ALA A 132 -4.82 7.21 20.81
C ALA A 132 -4.17 5.82 20.87
N VAL A 133 -4.53 4.99 19.89
CA VAL A 133 -3.85 3.74 19.53
C VAL A 133 -3.39 3.83 18.09
N ILE A 134 -2.26 3.19 17.79
CA ILE A 134 -1.69 3.13 16.45
C ILE A 134 -1.90 1.72 15.90
N LEU A 135 -2.57 1.62 14.75
CA LEU A 135 -2.57 0.43 13.91
C LEU A 135 -1.35 0.53 12.98
N PHE A 136 -0.36 -0.31 13.19
CA PHE A 136 0.88 -0.32 12.44
C PHE A 136 0.85 -1.38 11.35
N ARG A 137 0.46 -0.96 10.14
CA ARG A 137 0.41 -1.84 8.96
C ARG A 137 1.76 -1.89 8.26
N ALA A 138 2.71 -2.58 8.87
CA ALA A 138 4.06 -2.74 8.34
C ALA A 138 4.15 -3.77 7.21
N HIS A 139 5.27 -3.76 6.48
CA HIS A 139 5.67 -4.89 5.65
C HIS A 139 5.96 -6.11 6.55
N TYR A 140 5.66 -7.33 6.11
CA TYR A 140 5.80 -8.53 6.96
C TYR A 140 7.22 -8.73 7.51
N LEU A 141 8.25 -8.38 6.71
CA LEU A 141 9.64 -8.46 7.16
C LEU A 141 9.98 -7.48 8.29
N ILE A 142 9.31 -6.32 8.33
CA ILE A 142 9.42 -5.35 9.42
C ILE A 142 8.65 -5.87 10.64
N SER A 143 7.42 -6.34 10.42
CA SER A 143 6.55 -6.83 11.49
C SER A 143 7.19 -7.96 12.27
N ASN A 144 7.94 -8.85 11.62
CA ASN A 144 8.63 -9.96 12.28
C ASN A 144 9.80 -9.53 13.16
N GLY A 145 10.36 -8.32 12.93
CA GLY A 145 11.48 -7.78 13.70
C GLY A 145 11.08 -6.64 14.65
N PHE A 146 9.80 -6.24 14.67
CA PHE A 146 9.32 -5.15 15.51
C PHE A 146 8.84 -5.70 16.86
N ASP A 147 9.33 -5.11 17.95
CA ASP A 147 8.92 -5.46 19.31
C ASP A 147 7.56 -4.82 19.64
N PHE A 148 6.48 -5.51 19.31
CA PHE A 148 5.12 -5.09 19.64
C PHE A 148 4.83 -5.15 21.14
N ASP A 149 5.49 -6.04 21.87
CA ASP A 149 5.28 -6.24 23.31
C ASP A 149 5.73 -5.01 24.10
N LYS A 150 6.83 -4.35 23.68
CA LYS A 150 7.28 -3.06 24.23
C LYS A 150 6.16 -2.00 24.24
N TYR A 151 5.27 -2.02 23.24
CA TYR A 151 4.23 -1.01 23.04
C TYR A 151 2.81 -1.54 23.26
N GLN A 152 2.67 -2.61 24.06
CA GLN A 152 1.40 -3.29 24.27
C GLN A 152 0.29 -2.32 24.65
N GLY A 153 -0.83 -2.38 23.92
CA GLY A 153 -2.00 -1.52 24.14
C GLY A 153 -1.90 -0.12 23.52
N PHE A 154 -0.73 0.29 23.01
CA PHE A 154 -0.55 1.52 22.23
C PHE A 154 -0.36 1.24 20.74
N ILE A 155 0.47 0.25 20.38
CA ILE A 155 0.68 -0.18 18.99
C ILE A 155 0.08 -1.57 18.79
N ARG A 156 -0.57 -1.78 17.65
CA ARG A 156 -1.18 -3.04 17.21
C ARG A 156 -0.92 -3.30 15.74
#